data_AF-A0A8C4MJF5-F1
#
_entry.id   AF-A0A8C4MJF5-F1
#
_cell.length_a   1.000
_cell.length_b   1.000
_cell.length_c   1.000
_cell.angle_alpha   90.00
_cell.angle_beta   90.00
_cell.angle_gamma   90.00
#
_symmetry.space_group_name_H-M   'P 1'
#
loop_
_entity.id
_entity.type
_entity.pdbx_description
1 polymer ?
#
loop_
_entity_poly.entity_id
_entity_poly.type
_entity_poly.pdbx_seq_one_letter_code
_entity_poly.pdbx_strand_id
1 'polypeptide(L)'
;MIPCGQLINKNEKYEEKLVMFTNQSEDSERCESMELDDKICDLIERHASPDLKAAMQSHRNSCSPKTPGKTASMAHFGQGPTRMSAAENSTEHAEWTQSSRRKNLTNPLEEKIRCLEKQRKELLEVNQQWDQQFRSMKELYKRKVAELQMKLVAAERCLSTHEKERQQSQRESDGQRDAARERRQREEKEKESLNEELHELKKENKLLKEKNALANKKKEHYECEIKRLNKALQEALNIKCSSCPEDCLGKSEMECCHEEMRTEMEVLKQQVQIYEEDFRKERSDRERLNQEKEELQQINQTSQSQLNRLNSQIKACQMEKEKLEKQLKQMCFPTCRCSLGFHLQDPCVPTGPRAVQDLQKHPVSPQR
;
A
#
# COMPACT_ATOMS: atom_id res chain seq x y z
N MET A 1 55.13 34.22 38.40
CA MET A 1 56.39 34.40 37.65
C MET A 1 57.07 33.04 37.55
N ILE A 2 57.33 32.57 36.31
CA ILE A 2 58.27 31.49 35.91
C ILE A 2 58.08 30.09 36.59
N PRO A 3 58.57 28.97 36.02
CA PRO A 3 57.64 28.12 35.25
C PRO A 3 57.73 26.60 35.55
N CYS A 4 56.76 25.82 35.08
CA CYS A 4 56.95 24.38 34.88
C CYS A 4 57.47 24.12 33.46
N GLY A 5 58.67 23.55 33.36
CA GLY A 5 59.32 23.22 32.09
C GLY A 5 58.81 21.92 31.48
N GLN A 6 58.32 22.01 30.25
CA GLN A 6 58.95 21.38 29.08
C GLN A 6 59.46 19.93 29.24
N LEU A 7 58.71 18.97 28.71
CA LEU A 7 59.27 17.76 28.12
C LEU A 7 59.15 17.82 26.60
N ILE A 8 60.28 17.60 25.93
CA ILE A 8 60.45 17.77 24.49
C ILE A 8 60.10 16.46 23.79
N ASN A 9 59.17 16.53 22.84
CA ASN A 9 58.93 15.46 21.87
C ASN A 9 59.97 15.55 20.74
N LYS A 10 60.79 14.49 20.63
CA LYS A 10 61.67 14.12 19.51
C LYS A 10 61.75 12.58 19.52
N ASN A 11 61.73 11.85 18.41
CA ASN A 11 61.70 12.23 17.00
C ASN A 11 61.10 11.06 16.19
N GLU A 12 60.57 11.35 15.00
CA GLU A 12 60.82 10.67 13.71
C GLU A 12 60.89 9.11 13.63
N LYS A 13 60.45 8.43 12.56
CA LYS A 13 59.81 8.82 11.28
C LYS A 13 59.62 7.54 10.47
N TYR A 14 58.41 7.22 10.06
CA TYR A 14 58.14 6.30 8.96
C TYR A 14 56.84 6.71 8.24
N GLU A 15 56.97 7.69 7.36
CA GLU A 15 56.12 7.72 6.16
C GLU A 15 56.71 6.73 5.17
N GLU A 16 55.93 5.72 4.73
CA GLU A 16 55.97 5.35 3.32
C GLU A 16 54.64 4.74 2.85
N LYS A 17 54.17 5.25 1.71
CA LYS A 17 53.25 4.60 0.76
C LYS A 17 51.89 4.13 1.27
N LEU A 18 50.98 5.10 1.28
CA LEU A 18 49.62 4.91 0.77
C LEU A 18 49.67 4.30 -0.65
N VAL A 19 49.40 3.00 -0.80
CA VAL A 19 49.16 2.35 -2.10
C VAL A 19 47.72 1.86 -2.13
N MET A 20 46.91 2.56 -2.91
CA MET A 20 45.54 2.19 -3.21
C MET A 20 45.54 0.98 -4.14
N PHE A 21 45.37 -0.23 -3.59
CA PHE A 21 45.09 -1.42 -4.40
C PHE A 21 43.67 -1.34 -4.98
N THR A 22 43.59 -0.76 -6.17
CA THR A 22 42.43 -0.82 -7.07
C THR A 22 42.41 -2.17 -7.76
N ASN A 23 41.93 -3.20 -7.07
CA ASN A 23 41.62 -4.47 -7.73
C ASN A 23 40.23 -4.39 -8.37
N GLN A 24 40.26 -4.25 -9.69
CA GLN A 24 39.12 -4.50 -10.56
C GLN A 24 38.74 -5.98 -10.45
N SER A 25 37.48 -6.28 -10.14
CA SER A 25 36.84 -7.52 -10.57
C SER A 25 35.67 -7.12 -11.45
N GLU A 26 35.87 -7.22 -12.76
CA GLU A 26 34.85 -7.00 -13.76
C GLU A 26 33.87 -8.18 -13.75
N ASP A 27 32.81 -8.09 -12.95
CA ASP A 27 31.61 -8.89 -13.20
C ASP A 27 30.59 -8.05 -13.97
N SER A 28 30.43 -8.43 -15.23
CA SER A 28 29.62 -7.76 -16.24
C SER A 28 28.14 -8.08 -16.05
N GLU A 29 27.33 -7.10 -15.62
CA GLU A 29 25.90 -7.04 -15.98
C GLU A 29 25.37 -5.59 -15.84
N ARG A 30 25.95 -4.69 -16.63
CA ARG A 30 25.46 -3.30 -16.75
C ARG A 30 24.33 -3.26 -17.79
N CYS A 31 23.07 -3.23 -17.34
CA CYS A 31 21.92 -3.09 -18.24
C CYS A 31 22.08 -1.90 -19.19
N GLU A 32 22.10 -2.18 -20.50
CA GLU A 32 22.06 -1.17 -21.55
C GLU A 32 20.66 -0.55 -21.61
N SER A 33 20.51 0.64 -21.03
CA SER A 33 19.28 1.44 -21.12
C SER A 33 19.49 2.81 -21.77
N MET A 34 20.68 3.08 -22.33
CA MET A 34 21.00 4.37 -22.97
C MET A 34 20.36 4.54 -24.36
N GLU A 35 19.92 3.47 -25.04
CA GLU A 35 19.45 3.55 -26.44
C GLU A 35 17.95 3.94 -26.60
N LEU A 36 17.29 4.32 -25.49
CA LEU A 36 15.88 4.74 -25.48
C LEU A 36 15.70 6.26 -25.34
N ASP A 37 16.67 6.98 -24.78
CA ASP A 37 16.56 8.45 -24.59
C ASP A 37 16.77 9.22 -25.91
N ASP A 38 17.72 8.81 -26.75
CA ASP A 38 18.00 9.50 -28.03
C ASP A 38 16.76 9.57 -28.94
N LYS A 39 15.97 8.49 -29.00
CA LYS A 39 14.71 8.43 -29.76
C LYS A 39 13.64 9.37 -29.20
N ILE A 40 13.66 9.65 -27.89
CA ILE A 40 12.76 10.59 -27.22
C ILE A 40 13.22 12.03 -27.45
N CYS A 41 14.53 12.30 -27.36
CA CYS A 41 15.14 13.57 -27.72
C CYS A 41 14.85 13.96 -29.18
N ASP A 42 15.07 13.04 -30.12
CA ASP A 42 14.78 13.21 -31.56
C ASP A 42 13.29 13.52 -31.84
N LEU A 43 12.38 13.00 -31.01
CA LEU A 43 10.94 13.25 -31.12
C LEU A 43 10.57 14.63 -30.54
N ILE A 44 11.18 15.02 -29.43
CA ILE A 44 10.99 16.34 -28.81
C ILE A 44 11.53 17.44 -29.73
N GLU A 45 12.73 17.27 -30.30
CA GLU A 45 13.36 18.25 -31.20
C GLU A 45 12.54 18.47 -32.47
N ARG A 46 12.00 17.41 -33.10
CA ARG A 46 11.10 17.50 -34.27
C ARG A 46 9.77 18.21 -33.99
N HIS A 47 9.33 18.29 -32.73
CA HIS A 47 8.09 18.96 -32.35
C HIS A 47 8.29 20.36 -31.77
N ALA A 48 9.54 20.81 -31.56
CA ALA A 48 9.85 22.07 -30.88
C ALA A 48 10.06 23.30 -31.80
N SER A 49 10.17 23.13 -33.13
CA SER A 49 10.51 24.23 -34.05
C SER A 49 9.29 24.80 -34.80
N PRO A 50 8.98 26.11 -34.68
CA PRO A 50 7.88 26.74 -35.40
C PRO A 50 8.34 27.42 -36.71
N ASP A 51 7.73 27.07 -37.85
CA ASP A 51 6.66 27.87 -38.51
C ASP A 51 6.57 27.71 -40.05
N LEU A 52 5.37 27.93 -40.59
CA LEU A 52 5.00 28.27 -41.99
C LEU A 52 5.31 27.32 -43.19
N LYS A 53 4.21 26.64 -43.61
CA LYS A 53 3.61 26.57 -44.98
C LYS A 53 4.00 25.46 -45.99
N ALA A 54 2.91 24.95 -46.59
CA ALA A 54 2.75 24.25 -47.89
C ALA A 54 3.29 22.80 -47.98
N ALA A 55 2.62 21.83 -48.64
CA ALA A 55 1.32 21.86 -49.33
C ALA A 55 0.55 20.53 -49.27
N MET A 56 -0.76 20.71 -49.38
CA MET A 56 -1.85 19.81 -49.76
C MET A 56 -1.57 18.66 -50.75
N GLN A 57 -2.29 17.53 -50.56
CA GLN A 57 -3.10 16.86 -51.60
C GLN A 57 -4.23 16.04 -50.93
N SER A 58 -5.50 16.41 -51.18
CA SER A 58 -6.48 15.65 -51.99
C SER A 58 -7.05 14.42 -51.26
N HIS A 59 -8.35 14.37 -50.94
CA HIS A 59 -9.40 14.27 -51.96
C HIS A 59 -10.65 15.09 -51.65
N ARG A 60 -11.34 15.56 -52.71
CA ARG A 60 -12.45 16.52 -52.65
C ARG A 60 -13.56 16.06 -53.60
N ASN A 61 -14.73 15.72 -53.05
CA ASN A 61 -15.96 15.65 -53.84
C ASN A 61 -16.82 16.88 -53.51
N SER A 62 -17.34 17.52 -54.55
CA SER A 62 -18.05 18.79 -54.46
C SER A 62 -19.32 18.78 -55.29
N CYS A 63 -20.40 19.33 -54.75
CA CYS A 63 -21.34 20.11 -55.54
C CYS A 63 -22.11 21.11 -54.66
N SER A 64 -22.31 22.31 -55.18
CA SER A 64 -23.10 23.39 -54.55
C SER A 64 -24.31 23.69 -55.43
N PRO A 65 -25.23 24.53 -54.96
CA PRO A 65 -25.73 25.60 -55.83
C PRO A 65 -25.51 27.00 -55.25
N LYS A 66 -25.46 27.99 -56.15
CA LYS A 66 -25.34 29.42 -55.86
C LYS A 66 -26.73 30.06 -55.74
N THR A 67 -26.85 31.12 -54.94
CA THR A 67 -27.49 32.38 -55.35
C THR A 67 -26.86 33.57 -54.59
N PRO A 68 -26.91 34.81 -55.12
CA PRO A 68 -26.21 35.96 -54.54
C PRO A 68 -27.13 36.87 -53.70
N GLY A 69 -26.59 37.45 -52.63
CA GLY A 69 -27.21 38.55 -51.88
C GLY A 69 -26.16 39.60 -51.54
N LYS A 70 -26.26 40.79 -52.14
CA LYS A 70 -25.28 41.88 -52.02
C LYS A 70 -25.87 42.98 -51.15
N THR A 71 -25.40 43.13 -49.92
CA THR A 71 -25.87 44.17 -48.98
C THR A 71 -25.09 45.46 -49.19
N ALA A 72 -25.80 46.58 -49.35
CA ALA A 72 -25.24 47.93 -49.24
C ALA A 72 -25.71 48.57 -47.93
N SER A 73 -24.94 49.52 -47.41
CA SER A 73 -25.01 50.00 -46.03
C SER A 73 -25.67 51.37 -45.87
N MET A 74 -25.83 51.75 -44.60
CA MET A 74 -26.05 53.09 -44.05
C MET A 74 -27.44 53.73 -44.06
N ALA A 75 -27.69 54.44 -42.97
CA ALA A 75 -28.88 55.20 -42.64
C ALA A 75 -28.59 56.71 -42.69
N HIS A 76 -29.64 57.54 -42.77
CA HIS A 76 -30.02 58.55 -41.76
C HIS A 76 -31.03 59.60 -42.32
N PHE A 77 -31.74 60.26 -41.39
CA PHE A 77 -32.69 61.37 -41.58
C PHE A 77 -34.00 61.03 -42.33
N GLY A 78 -35.17 61.56 -41.94
CA GLY A 78 -35.50 62.37 -40.76
C GLY A 78 -36.93 62.95 -40.84
N GLN A 79 -37.50 63.29 -39.68
CA GLN A 79 -38.75 64.06 -39.46
C GLN A 79 -40.11 63.37 -39.81
N GLY A 80 -41.01 63.33 -38.81
CA GLY A 80 -42.48 63.28 -39.00
C GLY A 80 -43.05 64.70 -38.85
N PRO A 81 -44.20 64.94 -38.18
CA PRO A 81 -45.33 64.07 -37.82
C PRO A 81 -46.64 64.59 -38.47
N THR A 82 -47.84 64.11 -38.06
CA THR A 82 -49.07 64.93 -37.76
C THR A 82 -50.33 64.06 -37.57
N ARG A 83 -51.28 64.60 -36.80
CA ARG A 83 -52.52 64.02 -36.24
C ARG A 83 -53.76 64.48 -37.03
N MET A 84 -54.98 64.08 -36.60
CA MET A 84 -56.34 64.59 -36.95
C MET A 84 -57.06 63.66 -37.99
N SER A 85 -58.13 62.93 -37.62
CA SER A 85 -59.59 63.29 -37.62
C SER A 85 -60.19 63.39 -39.04
N ALA A 86 -61.48 63.14 -39.34
CA ALA A 86 -62.64 62.50 -38.71
C ALA A 86 -63.77 62.47 -39.77
N ALA A 87 -64.99 62.04 -39.41
CA ALA A 87 -66.24 62.15 -40.18
C ALA A 87 -66.39 61.29 -41.47
N GLU A 88 -67.25 60.26 -41.35
CA GLU A 88 -68.54 60.13 -42.05
C GLU A 88 -68.70 60.74 -43.46
N ASN A 89 -69.27 59.94 -44.37
CA ASN A 89 -70.45 60.36 -45.14
C ASN A 89 -71.22 59.14 -45.67
N SER A 90 -72.55 59.21 -45.58
CA SER A 90 -73.50 58.23 -46.10
C SER A 90 -73.98 58.61 -47.49
N THR A 91 -74.18 57.65 -48.39
CA THR A 91 -75.17 57.79 -49.48
C THR A 91 -75.61 56.42 -49.98
N GLU A 92 -76.91 56.17 -49.95
CA GLU A 92 -77.53 54.93 -50.44
C GLU A 92 -77.95 55.00 -51.91
N HIS A 93 -78.24 53.82 -52.48
CA HIS A 93 -79.11 53.59 -53.65
C HIS A 93 -78.90 54.39 -54.95
N ALA A 94 -78.23 53.73 -55.91
CA ALA A 94 -78.63 53.76 -57.31
C ALA A 94 -78.68 52.32 -57.86
N GLU A 95 -79.90 51.82 -58.11
CA GLU A 95 -80.13 50.44 -58.53
C GLU A 95 -79.98 50.23 -60.06
N TRP A 96 -79.62 48.98 -60.40
CA TRP A 96 -80.04 48.30 -61.63
C TRP A 96 -79.68 48.84 -63.04
N THR A 97 -78.40 48.75 -63.44
CA THR A 97 -78.06 48.43 -64.86
C THR A 97 -76.64 47.88 -65.10
N GLN A 98 -76.10 47.02 -64.22
CA GLN A 98 -74.75 46.41 -64.41
C GLN A 98 -74.65 44.88 -64.18
N SER A 99 -75.71 44.11 -64.48
CA SER A 99 -75.68 42.63 -64.30
C SER A 99 -74.92 41.86 -65.41
N SER A 100 -74.60 42.50 -66.54
CA SER A 100 -73.93 41.86 -67.69
C SER A 100 -72.40 42.05 -67.73
N ARG A 101 -71.88 43.26 -67.44
CA ARG A 101 -70.44 43.57 -67.62
C ARG A 101 -69.53 43.10 -66.47
N ARG A 102 -70.05 42.88 -65.26
CA ARG A 102 -69.24 42.47 -64.09
C ARG A 102 -68.62 41.07 -64.24
N LYS A 103 -69.33 40.14 -64.87
CA LYS A 103 -68.99 38.70 -64.93
C LYS A 103 -67.66 38.36 -65.63
N ASN A 104 -67.12 39.29 -66.44
CA ASN A 104 -65.86 39.10 -67.16
C ASN A 104 -64.63 39.72 -66.46
N LEU A 105 -64.84 40.58 -65.45
CA LEU A 105 -63.76 41.17 -64.64
C LEU A 105 -63.50 40.37 -63.35
N THR A 106 -64.46 39.57 -62.89
CA THR A 106 -64.28 38.67 -61.75
C THR A 106 -63.28 37.54 -62.05
N ASN A 107 -63.36 36.91 -63.22
CA ASN A 107 -62.51 35.77 -63.60
C ASN A 107 -61.00 36.00 -63.41
N PRO A 108 -60.39 37.10 -63.93
CA PRO A 108 -58.95 37.36 -63.74
C PRO A 108 -58.56 37.67 -62.28
N LEU A 109 -59.46 38.30 -61.51
CA LEU A 109 -59.27 38.58 -60.09
C LEU A 109 -59.34 37.27 -59.27
N GLU A 110 -60.28 36.39 -59.57
CA GLU A 110 -60.40 35.07 -58.95
C GLU A 110 -59.19 34.17 -59.28
N GLU A 111 -58.68 34.19 -60.51
CA GLU A 111 -57.42 33.53 -60.87
C GLU A 111 -56.25 34.06 -60.06
N LYS A 112 -56.13 35.40 -59.93
CA LYS A 112 -55.09 36.03 -59.12
C LYS A 112 -55.18 35.64 -57.65
N ILE A 113 -56.39 35.56 -57.09
CA ILE A 113 -56.65 35.07 -55.73
C ILE A 113 -56.18 33.62 -55.58
N ARG A 114 -56.60 32.70 -56.47
CA ARG A 114 -56.16 31.29 -56.44
C ARG A 114 -54.63 31.14 -56.50
N CYS A 115 -53.95 31.93 -57.33
CA CYS A 115 -52.49 31.94 -57.39
C CYS A 115 -51.85 32.41 -56.08
N LEU A 116 -52.36 33.49 -55.47
CA LEU A 116 -51.87 34.01 -54.19
C LEU A 116 -52.14 33.04 -53.03
N GLU A 117 -53.28 32.35 -53.03
CA GLU A 117 -53.57 31.29 -52.06
C GLU A 117 -52.61 30.11 -52.16
N LYS A 118 -52.24 29.71 -53.38
CA LYS A 118 -51.22 28.67 -53.62
C LYS A 118 -49.86 29.12 -53.08
N GLN A 119 -49.41 30.33 -53.42
CA GLN A 119 -48.15 30.90 -52.90
C GLN A 119 -48.16 31.04 -51.37
N ARG A 120 -49.29 31.42 -50.76
CA ARG A 120 -49.44 31.49 -49.30
C ARG A 120 -49.29 30.11 -48.66
N LYS A 121 -49.88 29.05 -49.26
CA LYS A 121 -49.75 27.66 -48.78
C LYS A 121 -48.30 27.17 -48.91
N GLU A 122 -47.66 27.39 -50.06
CA GLU A 122 -46.24 27.04 -50.29
C GLU A 122 -45.31 27.75 -49.30
N LEU A 123 -45.55 29.04 -49.00
CA LEU A 123 -44.78 29.79 -48.02
C LEU A 123 -44.99 29.28 -46.57
N LEU A 124 -46.22 28.91 -46.22
CA LEU A 124 -46.55 28.29 -44.93
C LEU A 124 -45.86 26.92 -44.75
N GLU A 125 -45.85 26.10 -45.80
CA GLU A 125 -45.16 24.80 -45.81
C GLU A 125 -43.65 24.98 -45.62
N VAL A 126 -43.01 25.88 -46.38
CA VAL A 126 -41.57 26.19 -46.22
C VAL A 126 -41.27 26.74 -44.83
N ASN A 127 -42.14 27.61 -44.28
CA ASN A 127 -41.98 28.12 -42.92
C ASN A 127 -42.08 27.00 -41.88
N GLN A 128 -43.06 26.10 -41.99
CA GLN A 128 -43.25 24.97 -41.10
C GLN A 128 -42.07 23.98 -41.15
N GLN A 129 -41.53 23.71 -42.36
CA GLN A 129 -40.32 22.91 -42.54
C GLN A 129 -39.10 23.58 -41.88
N TRP A 130 -38.93 24.90 -42.04
CA TRP A 130 -37.82 25.64 -41.44
C TRP A 130 -37.92 25.63 -39.90
N ASP A 131 -39.12 25.81 -39.36
CA ASP A 131 -39.40 25.74 -37.93
C ASP A 131 -39.09 24.34 -37.36
N GLN A 132 -39.45 23.28 -38.09
CA GLN A 132 -39.12 21.90 -37.73
C GLN A 132 -37.61 21.65 -37.76
N GLN A 133 -36.90 22.09 -38.80
CA GLN A 133 -35.44 21.96 -38.89
C GLN A 133 -34.75 22.73 -37.75
N PHE A 134 -35.18 23.96 -37.48
CA PHE A 134 -34.64 24.76 -36.38
C PHE A 134 -34.85 24.10 -35.01
N ARG A 135 -36.06 23.58 -34.74
CA ARG A 135 -36.36 22.85 -33.49
C ARG A 135 -35.52 21.57 -33.35
N SER A 136 -35.42 20.76 -34.41
CA SER A 136 -34.58 19.55 -34.44
C SER A 136 -33.10 19.87 -34.20
N MET A 137 -32.57 20.89 -34.88
CA MET A 137 -31.17 21.32 -34.76
C MET A 137 -30.86 21.89 -33.37
N LYS A 138 -31.75 22.73 -32.83
CA LYS A 138 -31.63 23.31 -31.48
C LYS A 138 -31.60 22.23 -30.41
N GLU A 139 -32.49 21.24 -30.48
CA GLU A 139 -32.55 20.16 -29.51
C GLU A 139 -31.36 19.18 -29.63
N LEU A 140 -30.83 18.97 -30.86
CA LEU A 140 -29.59 18.23 -31.08
C LEU A 140 -28.39 18.91 -30.39
N TYR A 141 -28.18 20.20 -30.61
CA TYR A 141 -27.08 20.93 -29.98
C TYR A 141 -27.25 21.08 -28.48
N LYS A 142 -28.47 21.28 -27.97
CA LYS A 142 -28.75 21.29 -26.54
C LYS A 142 -28.37 19.97 -25.87
N ARG A 143 -28.74 18.83 -26.48
CA ARG A 143 -28.28 17.50 -26.04
C ARG A 143 -26.77 17.35 -26.12
N LYS A 144 -26.12 17.85 -27.18
CA LYS A 144 -24.66 17.76 -27.33
C LYS A 144 -23.89 18.58 -26.29
N VAL A 145 -24.38 19.77 -25.95
CA VAL A 145 -23.82 20.60 -24.86
C VAL A 145 -23.95 19.89 -23.52
N ALA A 146 -25.12 19.31 -23.20
CA ALA A 146 -25.31 18.55 -21.97
C ALA A 146 -24.41 17.30 -21.89
N GLU A 147 -24.23 16.57 -23.00
CA GLU A 147 -23.31 15.43 -23.09
C GLU A 147 -21.85 15.86 -22.81
N LEU A 148 -21.41 16.98 -23.38
CA LEU A 148 -20.05 17.51 -23.18
C LEU A 148 -19.85 18.04 -21.75
N GLN A 149 -20.84 18.73 -21.18
CA GLN A 149 -20.81 19.16 -19.77
C GLN A 149 -20.72 17.97 -18.81
N MET A 150 -21.50 16.91 -19.04
CA MET A 150 -21.43 15.67 -18.26
C MET A 150 -20.05 15.00 -18.37
N LYS A 151 -19.47 14.95 -19.59
CA LYS A 151 -18.13 14.41 -19.83
C LYS A 151 -17.03 15.23 -19.16
N LEU A 152 -17.14 16.56 -19.17
CA LEU A 152 -16.22 17.46 -18.47
C LEU A 152 -16.24 17.20 -16.96
N VAL A 153 -17.43 17.21 -16.34
CA VAL A 153 -17.59 16.95 -14.90
C VAL A 153 -17.12 15.53 -14.51
N ALA A 154 -17.30 14.54 -15.38
CA ALA A 154 -16.76 13.21 -15.17
C ALA A 154 -15.22 13.21 -15.21
N ALA A 155 -14.60 13.86 -16.19
CA ALA A 155 -13.15 13.99 -16.30
C ALA A 155 -12.53 14.76 -15.12
N GLU A 156 -13.12 15.87 -14.70
CA GLU A 156 -12.70 16.65 -13.53
C GLU A 156 -12.71 15.82 -12.24
N ARG A 157 -13.74 14.98 -12.06
CA ARG A 157 -13.81 14.04 -10.91
C ARG A 157 -12.70 13.00 -10.97
N CYS A 158 -12.46 12.38 -12.13
CA CYS A 158 -11.37 11.41 -12.32
C CYS A 158 -9.98 12.02 -12.11
N LEU A 159 -9.77 13.27 -12.54
CA LEU A 159 -8.53 14.01 -12.26
C LEU A 159 -8.38 14.30 -10.76
N SER A 160 -9.46 14.71 -10.08
CA SER A 160 -9.44 14.94 -8.63
C SER A 160 -9.17 13.68 -7.81
N THR A 161 -9.63 12.50 -8.24
CA THR A 161 -9.30 11.23 -7.57
C THR A 161 -7.85 10.82 -7.83
N HIS A 162 -7.39 10.88 -9.09
CA HIS A 162 -6.01 10.54 -9.45
C HIS A 162 -4.97 11.46 -8.78
N GLU A 163 -5.28 12.75 -8.61
CA GLU A 163 -4.43 13.69 -7.87
C GLU A 163 -4.33 13.32 -6.38
N LYS A 164 -5.44 12.92 -5.75
CA LYS A 164 -5.43 12.42 -4.36
C LYS A 164 -4.64 11.13 -4.23
N GLU A 165 -4.76 10.22 -5.19
CA GLU A 165 -4.00 8.97 -5.25
C GLU A 165 -2.49 9.24 -5.39
N ARG A 166 -2.07 10.18 -6.26
CA ARG A 166 -0.67 10.64 -6.32
C ARG A 166 -0.19 11.21 -4.98
N GLN A 167 -0.96 12.09 -4.36
CA GLN A 167 -0.59 12.70 -3.07
C GLN A 167 -0.58 11.70 -1.91
N GLN A 168 -1.37 10.64 -1.98
CA GLN A 168 -1.37 9.54 -1.01
C GLN A 168 -0.14 8.64 -1.23
N SER A 169 0.09 8.18 -2.45
CA SER A 169 1.24 7.36 -2.83
C SER A 169 2.57 8.07 -2.55
N GLN A 170 2.65 9.39 -2.77
CA GLN A 170 3.82 10.20 -2.41
C GLN A 170 4.06 10.18 -0.89
N ARG A 171 3.02 10.42 -0.08
CA ARG A 171 3.12 10.36 1.40
C ARG A 171 3.50 8.98 1.92
N GLU A 172 3.00 7.92 1.29
CA GLU A 172 3.37 6.54 1.62
C GLU A 172 4.83 6.25 1.26
N SER A 173 5.30 6.71 0.10
CA SER A 173 6.71 6.60 -0.31
C SER A 173 7.65 7.39 0.62
N ASP A 174 7.25 8.59 1.03
CA ASP A 174 8.00 9.40 2.00
C ASP A 174 8.09 8.71 3.36
N GLY A 175 6.97 8.21 3.90
CA GLY A 175 6.95 7.44 5.14
C GLY A 175 7.77 6.15 5.09
N GLN A 176 7.78 5.45 3.94
CA GLN A 176 8.65 4.29 3.73
C GLN A 176 10.14 4.68 3.72
N ARG A 177 10.50 5.81 3.09
CA ARG A 177 11.88 6.31 3.06
C ARG A 177 12.37 6.70 4.45
N ASP A 178 11.54 7.34 5.27
CA ASP A 178 11.90 7.70 6.64
C ASP A 178 12.01 6.48 7.55
N ALA A 179 11.07 5.53 7.47
CA ALA A 179 11.17 4.26 8.21
C ALA A 179 12.44 3.45 7.85
N ALA A 180 12.84 3.46 6.57
CA ALA A 180 14.09 2.84 6.12
C ALA A 180 15.35 3.55 6.65
N ARG A 181 15.31 4.89 6.76
CA ARG A 181 16.39 5.70 7.37
C ARG A 181 16.52 5.42 8.86
N GLU A 182 15.42 5.38 9.60
CA GLU A 182 15.44 5.02 11.03
C GLU A 182 15.94 3.60 11.28
N ARG A 183 15.54 2.64 10.43
CA ARG A 183 16.01 1.25 10.51
C ARG A 183 17.52 1.18 10.35
N ARG A 184 18.06 1.83 9.30
CA ARG A 184 19.51 1.95 9.08
C ARG A 184 20.23 2.59 10.28
N GLN A 185 19.69 3.69 10.82
CA GLN A 185 20.30 4.38 11.95
C GLN A 185 20.33 3.52 13.23
N ARG A 186 19.34 2.65 13.42
CA ARG A 186 19.35 1.64 14.49
C ARG A 186 20.40 0.56 14.25
N GLU A 187 20.48 0.01 13.04
CA GLU A 187 21.49 -0.98 12.65
C GLU A 187 22.93 -0.43 12.77
N GLU A 188 23.16 0.85 12.44
CA GLU A 188 24.46 1.51 12.59
C GLU A 188 24.88 1.65 14.07
N LYS A 189 23.95 2.03 14.96
CA LYS A 189 24.21 2.11 16.41
C LYS A 189 24.45 0.75 17.05
N GLU A 190 23.69 -0.27 16.63
CA GLU A 190 23.89 -1.66 17.08
C GLU A 190 25.27 -2.18 16.66
N LYS A 191 25.65 -1.92 15.40
CA LYS A 191 26.99 -2.26 14.88
C LYS A 191 28.11 -1.54 15.63
N GLU A 192 27.94 -0.27 15.98
CA GLU A 192 28.89 0.49 16.80
C GLU A 192 29.06 -0.15 18.19
N SER A 193 27.94 -0.42 18.88
CA SER A 193 27.93 -1.10 20.19
C SER A 193 28.59 -2.49 20.16
N LEU A 194 28.28 -3.31 19.15
CA LEU A 194 28.88 -4.65 19.00
C LEU A 194 30.38 -4.57 18.69
N ASN A 195 30.83 -3.54 17.99
CA ASN A 195 32.24 -3.32 17.70
C ASN A 195 33.02 -2.87 18.96
N GLU A 196 32.41 -2.06 19.83
CA GLU A 196 32.96 -1.75 21.15
C GLU A 196 33.09 -3.00 22.03
N GLU A 197 32.03 -3.82 22.12
CA GLU A 197 32.06 -5.08 22.88
C GLU A 197 33.14 -6.04 22.37
N LEU A 198 33.23 -6.22 21.05
CA LEU A 198 34.27 -7.05 20.40
C LEU A 198 35.69 -6.54 20.73
N HIS A 199 35.87 -5.23 20.82
CA HIS A 199 37.16 -4.63 21.18
C HIS A 199 37.53 -4.89 22.65
N GLU A 200 36.58 -4.81 23.59
CA GLU A 200 36.83 -5.14 24.99
C GLU A 200 37.08 -6.64 25.19
N LEU A 201 36.27 -7.51 24.57
CA LEU A 201 36.50 -8.97 24.56
C LEU A 201 37.89 -9.33 24.00
N LYS A 202 38.38 -8.59 22.99
CA LYS A 202 39.73 -8.77 22.44
C LYS A 202 40.83 -8.39 23.44
N LYS A 203 40.63 -7.35 24.26
CA LYS A 203 41.56 -7.00 25.36
C LYS A 203 41.54 -8.07 26.45
N GLU A 204 40.35 -8.53 26.86
CA GLU A 204 40.21 -9.56 27.89
C GLU A 204 40.86 -10.88 27.43
N ASN A 205 40.61 -11.31 26.20
CA ASN A 205 41.23 -12.50 25.63
C ASN A 205 42.76 -12.44 25.62
N LYS A 206 43.34 -11.26 25.36
CA LYS A 206 44.79 -11.02 25.46
C LYS A 206 45.27 -11.18 26.91
N LEU A 207 44.61 -10.56 27.87
CA LEU A 207 44.94 -10.65 29.30
C LEU A 207 44.82 -12.09 29.82
N LEU A 208 43.80 -12.84 29.39
CA LEU A 208 43.62 -14.26 29.74
C LEU A 208 44.72 -15.14 29.16
N LYS A 209 45.18 -14.88 27.92
CA LYS A 209 46.34 -15.56 27.34
C LYS A 209 47.63 -15.30 28.12
N GLU A 210 47.87 -14.05 28.55
CA GLU A 210 49.02 -13.68 29.38
C GLU A 210 48.96 -14.37 30.77
N LYS A 211 47.78 -14.39 31.41
CA LYS A 211 47.55 -15.13 32.67
C LYS A 211 47.77 -16.64 32.51
N ASN A 212 47.29 -17.24 31.42
CA ASN A 212 47.48 -18.67 31.13
C ASN A 212 48.96 -19.00 30.91
N ALA A 213 49.69 -18.20 30.15
CA ALA A 213 51.12 -18.35 29.95
C ALA A 213 51.92 -18.26 31.27
N LEU A 214 51.54 -17.35 32.18
CA LEU A 214 52.12 -17.26 33.52
C LEU A 214 51.80 -18.49 34.38
N ALA A 215 50.57 -19.01 34.30
CA ALA A 215 50.16 -20.22 35.01
C ALA A 215 50.93 -21.46 34.51
N ASN A 216 51.13 -21.60 33.20
CA ASN A 216 51.93 -22.69 32.61
C ASN A 216 53.39 -22.64 33.07
N LYS A 217 54.03 -21.47 33.09
CA LYS A 217 55.40 -21.33 33.64
C LYS A 217 55.50 -21.73 35.11
N LYS A 218 54.48 -21.42 35.92
CA LYS A 218 54.41 -21.88 37.32
C LYS A 218 54.24 -23.40 37.40
N LYS A 219 53.36 -23.97 36.57
CA LYS A 219 53.16 -25.42 36.47
C LYS A 219 54.47 -26.14 36.08
N GLU A 220 55.17 -25.67 35.05
CA GLU A 220 56.49 -26.18 34.62
C GLU A 220 57.51 -26.15 35.77
N HIS A 221 57.59 -25.04 36.51
CA HIS A 221 58.45 -24.93 37.68
C HIS A 221 58.10 -25.99 38.76
N TYR A 222 56.81 -26.14 39.09
CA TYR A 222 56.39 -27.17 40.06
C TYR A 222 56.62 -28.59 39.55
N GLU A 223 56.45 -28.87 38.25
CA GLU A 223 56.78 -30.18 37.67
C GLU A 223 58.29 -30.47 37.74
N CYS A 224 59.15 -29.49 37.48
CA CYS A 224 60.59 -29.62 37.67
C CYS A 224 60.95 -29.89 39.13
N GLU A 225 60.31 -29.20 40.08
CA GLU A 225 60.54 -29.40 41.51
C GLU A 225 60.04 -30.77 41.99
N ILE A 226 58.86 -31.22 41.55
CA ILE A 226 58.34 -32.57 41.83
C ILE A 226 59.29 -33.63 41.28
N LYS A 227 59.80 -33.47 40.04
CA LYS A 227 60.81 -34.37 39.46
C LYS A 227 62.10 -34.41 40.29
N ARG A 228 62.57 -33.26 40.79
CA ARG A 228 63.74 -33.14 41.67
C ARG A 228 63.53 -33.85 43.02
N LEU A 229 62.39 -33.61 43.66
CA LEU A 229 62.03 -34.20 44.96
C LEU A 229 61.83 -35.72 44.84
N ASN A 230 61.14 -36.20 43.81
CA ASN A 230 60.94 -37.63 43.55
C ASN A 230 62.29 -38.35 43.32
N LYS A 231 63.24 -37.73 42.61
CA LYS A 231 64.59 -38.28 42.43
C LYS A 231 65.34 -38.38 43.76
N ALA A 232 65.33 -37.32 44.57
CA ALA A 232 65.96 -37.32 45.89
C ALA A 232 65.33 -38.36 46.84
N LEU A 233 64.01 -38.54 46.78
CA LEU A 233 63.29 -39.57 47.53
C LEU A 233 63.69 -40.98 47.07
N GLN A 234 63.78 -41.22 45.76
CA GLN A 234 64.21 -42.51 45.20
C GLN A 234 65.67 -42.84 45.57
N GLU A 235 66.56 -41.85 45.55
CA GLU A 235 67.95 -42.00 46.02
C GLU A 235 67.99 -42.36 47.52
N ALA A 236 67.24 -41.66 48.36
CA ALA A 236 67.15 -41.95 49.80
C ALA A 236 66.54 -43.34 50.11
N LEU A 237 65.56 -43.79 49.33
CA LEU A 237 64.96 -45.12 49.45
C LEU A 237 65.92 -46.21 48.96
N ASN A 238 66.61 -46.02 47.83
CA ASN A 238 67.61 -46.97 47.34
C ASN A 238 68.77 -47.17 48.34
N ILE A 239 69.23 -46.09 48.98
CA ILE A 239 70.24 -46.18 50.05
C ILE A 239 69.72 -47.06 51.20
N LYS A 240 68.48 -46.83 51.67
CA LYS A 240 67.87 -47.64 52.74
C LYS A 240 67.62 -49.10 52.35
N CYS A 241 67.08 -49.36 51.16
CA CYS A 241 66.77 -50.71 50.67
C CYS A 241 68.02 -51.52 50.28
N SER A 242 69.18 -50.88 50.09
CA SER A 242 70.46 -51.58 49.94
C SER A 242 70.98 -52.20 51.26
N SER A 243 70.37 -51.85 52.40
CA SER A 243 70.74 -52.35 53.73
C SER A 243 69.51 -52.89 54.48
N CYS A 244 69.52 -54.22 54.70
CA CYS A 244 68.56 -55.03 55.46
C CYS A 244 67.33 -55.55 54.68
N PRO A 245 67.11 -56.88 54.63
CA PRO A 245 65.81 -57.47 54.38
C PRO A 245 65.03 -57.55 55.70
N GLU A 246 63.78 -57.09 55.73
CA GLU A 246 62.87 -57.39 56.84
C GLU A 246 61.44 -57.59 56.30
N ASP A 247 60.77 -58.58 56.87
CA ASP A 247 59.49 -59.11 56.45
C ASP A 247 58.32 -58.48 57.24
N CYS A 248 57.14 -59.09 57.16
CA CYS A 248 55.99 -59.00 58.06
C CYS A 248 54.77 -58.18 57.60
N LEU A 249 53.78 -58.94 57.11
CA LEU A 249 52.51 -59.11 57.84
C LEU A 249 51.58 -57.89 58.02
N GLY A 250 51.16 -57.26 56.91
CA GLY A 250 50.10 -56.22 56.94
C GLY A 250 49.27 -56.06 55.66
N LYS A 251 49.38 -57.00 54.70
CA LYS A 251 48.88 -56.79 53.31
C LYS A 251 47.36 -56.90 53.18
N SER A 252 46.74 -57.89 53.85
CA SER A 252 45.33 -58.27 53.62
C SER A 252 44.28 -57.20 53.98
N GLU A 253 44.45 -56.45 55.08
CA GLU A 253 43.47 -55.41 55.45
C GLU A 253 43.66 -54.13 54.63
N MET A 254 44.90 -53.77 54.32
CA MET A 254 45.24 -52.59 53.52
C MET A 254 44.81 -52.76 52.05
N GLU A 255 44.89 -53.98 51.51
CA GLU A 255 44.38 -54.31 50.18
C GLU A 255 42.85 -54.24 50.12
N CYS A 256 42.13 -54.64 51.19
CA CYS A 256 40.67 -54.52 51.28
C CYS A 256 40.19 -53.07 51.26
N CYS A 257 40.71 -52.22 52.15
CA CYS A 257 40.35 -50.78 52.18
C CYS A 257 40.70 -50.07 50.87
N HIS A 258 41.75 -50.52 50.17
CA HIS A 258 42.11 -49.97 48.86
C HIS A 258 41.14 -50.42 47.74
N GLU A 259 40.62 -51.65 47.81
CA GLU A 259 39.58 -52.13 46.88
C GLU A 259 38.25 -51.39 47.09
N GLU A 260 37.85 -51.18 48.34
CA GLU A 260 36.65 -50.40 48.69
C GLU A 260 36.77 -48.96 48.19
N MET A 261 37.87 -48.25 48.48
CA MET A 261 38.07 -46.88 47.99
C MET A 261 38.22 -46.79 46.46
N ARG A 262 38.65 -47.86 45.78
CA ARG A 262 38.60 -47.96 44.30
C ARG A 262 37.15 -48.02 43.79
N THR A 263 36.30 -48.84 44.41
CA THR A 263 34.90 -48.97 44.01
C THR A 263 34.08 -47.73 44.33
N GLU A 264 34.29 -47.08 45.48
CA GLU A 264 33.67 -45.79 45.81
C GLU A 264 34.01 -44.70 44.80
N MET A 265 35.27 -44.58 44.38
CA MET A 265 35.68 -43.63 43.34
C MET A 265 34.96 -43.88 42.01
N GLU A 266 34.83 -45.15 41.59
CA GLU A 266 34.19 -45.48 40.31
C GLU A 266 32.66 -45.24 40.38
N VAL A 267 32.02 -45.49 41.53
CA VAL A 267 30.62 -45.13 41.78
C VAL A 267 30.42 -43.62 41.74
N LEU A 268 31.28 -42.82 42.39
CA LEU A 268 31.21 -41.36 42.32
C LEU A 268 31.41 -40.83 40.90
N LYS A 269 32.31 -41.44 40.13
CA LYS A 269 32.56 -41.11 38.72
C LYS A 269 31.36 -41.44 37.83
N GLN A 270 30.71 -42.59 38.03
CA GLN A 270 29.44 -42.92 37.36
C GLN A 270 28.31 -41.97 37.78
N GLN A 271 28.24 -41.59 39.06
CA GLN A 271 27.22 -40.66 39.55
C GLN A 271 27.36 -39.26 38.94
N VAL A 272 28.60 -38.77 38.75
CA VAL A 272 28.87 -37.53 38.02
C VAL A 272 28.44 -37.65 36.55
N GLN A 273 28.76 -38.75 35.87
CA GLN A 273 28.32 -38.97 34.49
C GLN A 273 26.79 -38.98 34.34
N ILE A 274 26.06 -39.65 35.25
CA ILE A 274 24.59 -39.65 35.26
C ILE A 274 24.05 -38.22 35.43
N TYR A 275 24.60 -37.43 36.37
CA TYR A 275 24.17 -36.04 36.54
C TYR A 275 24.52 -35.13 35.35
N GLU A 276 25.64 -35.38 34.66
CA GLU A 276 26.01 -34.67 33.42
C GLU A 276 25.11 -35.07 32.23
N GLU A 277 24.58 -36.29 32.20
CA GLU A 277 23.59 -36.73 31.21
C GLU A 277 22.21 -36.15 31.51
N ASP A 278 21.73 -36.27 32.76
CA ASP A 278 20.46 -35.72 33.21
C ASP A 278 20.39 -34.20 33.02
N PHE A 279 21.43 -33.46 33.43
CA PHE A 279 21.51 -32.01 33.23
C PHE A 279 21.41 -31.62 31.74
N ARG A 280 22.10 -32.36 30.87
CA ARG A 280 22.13 -32.12 29.42
C ARG A 280 20.80 -32.45 28.77
N LYS A 281 20.13 -33.50 29.25
CA LYS A 281 18.79 -33.90 28.82
C LYS A 281 17.73 -32.88 29.25
N GLU A 282 17.70 -32.50 30.52
CA GLU A 282 16.85 -31.43 31.07
C GLU A 282 17.06 -30.11 30.30
N ARG A 283 18.32 -29.77 29.99
CA ARG A 283 18.67 -28.58 29.21
C ARG A 283 18.11 -28.64 27.78
N SER A 284 18.16 -29.80 27.13
CA SER A 284 17.63 -30.04 25.77
C SER A 284 16.10 -30.09 25.75
N ASP A 285 15.46 -30.71 26.74
CA ASP A 285 13.99 -30.75 26.86
C ASP A 285 13.43 -29.35 27.13
N ARG A 286 14.13 -28.54 27.94
CA ARG A 286 13.79 -27.12 28.14
C ARG A 286 13.88 -26.30 26.86
N GLU A 287 14.86 -26.56 25.99
CA GLU A 287 14.98 -25.89 24.68
C GLU A 287 13.86 -26.30 23.73
N ARG A 288 13.58 -27.60 23.62
CA ARG A 288 12.46 -28.15 22.85
C ARG A 288 11.12 -27.55 23.28
N LEU A 289 10.84 -27.51 24.59
CA LEU A 289 9.62 -26.92 25.14
C LEU A 289 9.54 -25.40 24.93
N ASN A 290 10.67 -24.70 24.96
CA ASN A 290 10.68 -23.26 24.67
C ASN A 290 10.40 -22.98 23.18
N GLN A 291 10.93 -23.80 22.27
CA GLN A 291 10.61 -23.71 20.85
C GLN A 291 9.13 -24.01 20.57
N GLU A 292 8.57 -25.09 21.13
CA GLU A 292 7.13 -25.42 21.01
C GLU A 292 6.26 -24.27 21.54
N LYS A 293 6.64 -23.66 22.66
CA LYS A 293 5.97 -22.48 23.22
C LYS A 293 6.03 -21.27 22.27
N GLU A 294 7.15 -21.00 21.63
CA GLU A 294 7.31 -19.92 20.65
C GLU A 294 6.47 -20.15 19.39
N GLU A 295 6.45 -21.38 18.87
CA GLU A 295 5.60 -21.79 17.74
C GLU A 295 4.10 -21.64 18.08
N LEU A 296 3.66 -22.13 19.25
CA LEU A 296 2.29 -21.95 19.73
C LEU A 296 1.93 -20.46 19.92
N GLN A 297 2.86 -19.65 20.41
CA GLN A 297 2.68 -18.20 20.56
C GLN A 297 2.53 -17.51 19.19
N GLN A 298 3.30 -17.91 18.18
CA GLN A 298 3.19 -17.40 16.81
C GLN A 298 1.85 -17.80 16.15
N ILE A 299 1.41 -19.06 16.32
CA ILE A 299 0.12 -19.55 15.86
C ILE A 299 -1.03 -18.78 16.52
N ASN A 300 -0.93 -18.52 17.83
CA ASN A 300 -1.92 -17.74 18.58
C ASN A 300 -2.00 -16.28 18.08
N GLN A 301 -0.86 -15.59 17.93
CA GLN A 301 -0.82 -14.23 17.37
C GLN A 301 -1.39 -14.16 15.95
N THR A 302 -1.09 -15.15 15.11
CA THR A 302 -1.63 -15.26 13.75
C THR A 302 -3.15 -15.44 13.77
N SER A 303 -3.65 -16.34 14.62
CA SER A 303 -5.08 -16.60 14.80
C SER A 303 -5.83 -15.37 15.33
N GLN A 304 -5.26 -14.65 16.31
CA GLN A 304 -5.81 -13.40 16.82
C GLN A 304 -5.84 -12.30 15.75
N SER A 305 -4.81 -12.23 14.90
CA SER A 305 -4.76 -11.28 13.78
C SER A 305 -5.83 -11.59 12.73
N GLN A 306 -6.06 -12.87 12.42
CA GLN A 306 -7.14 -13.31 11.54
C GLN A 306 -8.52 -13.02 12.13
N LEU A 307 -8.74 -13.28 13.43
CA LEU A 307 -9.97 -12.92 14.14
C LEU A 307 -10.23 -11.41 14.10
N ASN A 308 -9.21 -10.59 14.36
CA ASN A 308 -9.32 -9.13 14.29
C ASN A 308 -9.65 -8.63 12.87
N ARG A 309 -9.09 -9.26 11.82
CA ARG A 309 -9.44 -8.99 10.42
C ARG A 309 -10.89 -9.34 10.12
N LEU A 310 -11.34 -10.55 10.48
CA LEU A 310 -12.72 -11.00 10.25
C LEU A 310 -13.74 -10.15 11.03
N ASN A 311 -13.44 -9.81 12.29
CA ASN A 311 -14.27 -8.92 13.11
C ASN A 311 -14.39 -7.51 12.48
N SER A 312 -13.30 -6.97 11.93
CA SER A 312 -13.33 -5.70 11.19
C SER A 312 -14.18 -5.79 9.91
N GLN A 313 -14.10 -6.90 9.17
CA GLN A 313 -14.95 -7.16 8.00
C GLN A 313 -16.42 -7.31 8.39
N ILE A 314 -16.75 -8.03 9.47
CA ILE A 314 -18.11 -8.17 10.00
C ILE A 314 -18.69 -6.80 10.37
N LYS A 315 -17.93 -5.95 11.06
CA LYS A 315 -18.34 -4.57 11.38
C LYS A 315 -18.58 -3.74 10.13
N ALA A 316 -17.71 -3.81 9.12
CA ALA A 316 -17.92 -3.10 7.85
C ALA A 316 -19.20 -3.56 7.14
N CYS A 317 -19.44 -4.88 7.07
CA CYS A 317 -20.66 -5.46 6.52
C CYS A 317 -21.92 -5.07 7.31
N GLN A 318 -21.84 -4.97 8.65
CA GLN A 318 -22.93 -4.48 9.48
C GLN A 318 -23.27 -3.01 9.19
N MET A 319 -22.26 -2.15 9.05
CA MET A 319 -22.46 -0.74 8.72
C MET A 319 -23.10 -0.54 7.34
N GLU A 320 -22.66 -1.29 6.32
CA GLU A 320 -23.31 -1.26 5.00
C GLU A 320 -24.73 -1.85 5.05
N LYS A 321 -24.98 -2.92 5.82
CA LYS A 321 -26.34 -3.42 6.06
C LYS A 321 -27.24 -2.35 6.68
N GLU A 322 -26.81 -1.68 7.74
CA GLU A 322 -27.58 -0.59 8.37
C GLU A 322 -27.87 0.57 7.43
N LYS A 323 -26.88 0.94 6.61
CA LYS A 323 -26.99 1.99 5.60
C LYS A 323 -28.01 1.63 4.52
N LEU A 324 -27.98 0.38 4.03
CA LEU A 324 -28.98 -0.16 3.10
C LEU A 324 -30.36 -0.26 3.75
N GLU A 325 -30.48 -0.68 5.02
CA GLU A 325 -31.75 -0.66 5.75
C GLU A 325 -32.31 0.75 5.92
N LYS A 326 -31.47 1.76 6.19
CA LYS A 326 -31.86 3.17 6.27
C LYS A 326 -32.34 3.69 4.91
N GLN A 327 -31.65 3.35 3.82
CA GLN A 327 -32.09 3.65 2.46
C GLN A 327 -33.41 2.96 2.10
N LEU A 328 -33.58 1.68 2.46
CA LEU A 328 -34.82 0.94 2.24
C LEU A 328 -36.00 1.54 3.03
N LYS A 329 -35.79 1.89 4.31
CA LYS A 329 -36.78 2.59 5.14
C LYS A 329 -37.13 3.99 4.61
N GLN A 330 -36.21 4.65 3.91
CA GLN A 330 -36.46 5.94 3.24
C GLN A 330 -37.23 5.77 1.92
N MET A 331 -37.00 4.66 1.19
CA MET A 331 -37.71 4.33 -0.05
C MET A 331 -39.10 3.72 0.20
N CYS A 332 -39.28 2.98 1.29
CA CYS A 332 -40.58 2.52 1.78
C CYS A 332 -41.32 3.67 2.47
N PHE A 333 -42.05 4.46 1.69
CA PHE A 333 -43.10 5.34 2.20
C PHE A 333 -44.10 4.55 3.08
N PRO A 334 -44.80 5.20 4.02
CA PRO A 334 -45.72 4.50 4.92
C PRO A 334 -46.74 3.70 4.13
N THR A 335 -46.82 2.39 4.40
CA THR A 335 -47.82 1.50 3.79
C THR A 335 -49.19 2.12 3.96
N CYS A 336 -49.83 2.48 2.84
CA CYS A 336 -51.15 3.09 2.86
C CYS A 336 -52.12 2.17 3.59
N ARG A 337 -52.95 2.72 4.49
CA ARG A 337 -54.00 1.97 5.22
C ARG A 337 -55.21 1.68 4.31
N CYS A 338 -54.97 1.24 3.06
CA CYS A 338 -56.00 0.73 2.17
C CYS A 338 -56.15 -0.78 2.40
N SER A 339 -57.31 -1.15 2.95
CA SER A 339 -57.65 -2.49 3.41
C SER A 339 -57.77 -3.50 2.25
N LEU A 340 -56.70 -4.21 1.93
CA LEU A 340 -56.75 -5.43 1.12
C LEU A 340 -56.03 -6.55 1.87
N GLY A 341 -56.83 -7.39 2.53
CA GLY A 341 -56.33 -8.53 3.27
C GLY A 341 -55.91 -9.66 2.33
N PHE A 342 -54.61 -9.91 2.25
CA PHE A 342 -54.09 -11.21 1.85
C PHE A 342 -53.35 -11.81 3.03
N HIS A 343 -53.97 -12.82 3.66
CA HIS A 343 -53.34 -13.62 4.69
C HIS A 343 -52.20 -14.43 4.05
N LEU A 344 -50.97 -13.93 4.14
CA LEU A 344 -49.81 -14.81 3.99
C LEU A 344 -49.64 -15.56 5.32
N GLN A 345 -50.27 -16.71 5.38
CA GLN A 345 -50.22 -17.64 6.49
C GLN A 345 -48.77 -18.09 6.71
N ASP A 346 -48.20 -17.78 7.87
CA ASP A 346 -46.84 -18.13 8.27
C ASP A 346 -46.77 -19.64 8.60
N PRO A 347 -46.06 -20.49 7.82
CA PRO A 347 -46.12 -21.93 7.99
C PRO A 347 -44.75 -22.50 8.39
N CYS A 348 -44.27 -22.19 9.60
CA CYS A 348 -43.17 -22.94 10.23
C CYS A 348 -43.10 -22.80 11.78
N VAL A 349 -44.17 -23.18 12.48
CA VAL A 349 -44.08 -23.56 13.91
C VAL A 349 -44.57 -25.01 14.09
N PRO A 350 -43.68 -25.98 14.34
CA PRO A 350 -44.08 -27.33 14.70
C PRO A 350 -44.64 -27.37 16.14
N THR A 351 -45.87 -27.85 16.31
CA THR A 351 -46.49 -27.99 17.64
C THR A 351 -46.27 -29.40 18.21
N GLY A 352 -45.53 -29.51 19.32
CA GLY A 352 -45.60 -30.62 20.29
C GLY A 352 -44.73 -31.86 20.02
N PRO A 353 -44.64 -32.81 20.98
CA PRO A 353 -45.49 -32.94 22.18
C PRO A 353 -44.78 -32.76 23.54
N ARG A 354 -45.59 -32.78 24.59
CA ARG A 354 -45.30 -32.49 26.01
C ARG A 354 -45.04 -33.78 26.80
N ALA A 355 -43.83 -33.94 27.35
CA ALA A 355 -43.39 -34.98 28.31
C ALA A 355 -42.00 -34.54 28.87
N VAL A 356 -41.55 -34.76 30.12
CA VAL A 356 -42.13 -35.26 31.39
C VAL A 356 -41.56 -34.35 32.54
N GLN A 357 -42.08 -34.41 33.77
CA GLN A 357 -41.41 -33.87 34.97
C GLN A 357 -40.55 -34.96 35.62
N ASP A 358 -39.30 -34.69 36.07
CA ASP A 358 -38.99 -34.87 37.50
C ASP A 358 -37.63 -34.32 38.02
N LEU A 359 -37.65 -34.01 39.32
CA LEU A 359 -36.63 -34.17 40.39
C LEU A 359 -35.12 -33.80 40.26
N GLN A 360 -34.78 -32.77 41.05
CA GLN A 360 -33.79 -32.76 42.16
C GLN A 360 -32.28 -32.40 41.98
N LYS A 361 -31.87 -31.53 42.93
CA LYS A 361 -30.59 -31.47 43.69
C LYS A 361 -29.33 -30.80 43.10
N HIS A 362 -29.11 -29.56 43.55
CA HIS A 362 -27.86 -29.11 44.18
C HIS A 362 -27.44 -30.03 45.36
N PRO A 363 -26.17 -30.05 45.87
CA PRO A 363 -25.33 -28.85 46.02
C PRO A 363 -23.77 -28.98 46.03
N VAL A 364 -23.12 -27.82 46.22
CA VAL A 364 -21.83 -27.54 46.92
C VAL A 364 -20.48 -27.93 46.28
N SER A 365 -19.56 -26.97 46.37
CA SER A 365 -18.13 -26.96 46.03
C SER A 365 -17.26 -27.90 46.89
N PRO A 366 -15.93 -27.98 46.67
CA PRO A 366 -15.06 -27.12 47.49
C PRO A 366 -13.82 -26.56 46.77
N GLN A 367 -13.14 -25.62 47.45
CA GLN A 367 -11.85 -25.06 47.07
C GLN A 367 -10.71 -26.09 47.18
N ARG A 368 -9.67 -25.91 46.36
CA ARG A 368 -8.28 -25.83 46.83
C ARG A 368 -7.50 -24.85 45.96
#